data_AF-A0A5C6VZP0-F1
#
_entry.id   AF-A0A5C6VZP0-F1
#
_cell.length_a   1.000
_cell.length_b   1.000
_cell.length_c   1.000
_cell.angle_alpha   90.00
_cell.angle_beta   90.00
_cell.angle_gamma   90.00
#
_symmetry.space_group_name_H-M   'P 1'
#
loop_
_entity.id
_entity.type
_entity.pdbx_description
1 polymer ?
#
loop_
_entity_poly.entity_id
_entity_poly.type
_entity_poly.pdbx_seq_one_letter_code
_entity_poly.pdbx_strand_id
1 'polypeptide(L)'
;MAGNREFMNRRLHSLLGVIPVGIFLIQHLVINHFATRGAEAFNEAAHFMEMLPFRYVLEIVIIFLPLLYHAIYGVYIAFTAKNNVSNYGYLRNWLFMLQRVSGVVTFIFIAWHVWETRIAAALGAEVNYDMMASILSSPFMLAFYLIGVISTIFHFANGLWSFAVSWGITVTPRSQVISTYVTLAIFIALSYVGVRAIFAFV
;
A
#
# COMPACT_ATOMS: atom_id res chain seq x y z
N MET A 1 -25.93 8.35 -19.39
CA MET A 1 -24.56 7.90 -19.76
C MET A 1 -23.49 8.21 -18.69
N ALA A 2 -23.58 9.29 -17.91
CA ALA A 2 -22.59 9.63 -16.87
C ALA A 2 -22.44 8.57 -15.75
N GLY A 3 -23.54 7.97 -15.29
CA GLY A 3 -23.51 6.94 -14.22
C GLY A 3 -22.73 5.67 -14.58
N ASN A 4 -22.70 5.28 -15.86
CA ASN A 4 -21.93 4.11 -16.30
C ASN A 4 -20.41 4.40 -16.26
N ARG A 5 -19.99 5.61 -16.61
CA ARG A 5 -18.57 6.02 -16.58
C ARG A 5 -18.04 6.11 -15.15
N GLU A 6 -18.79 6.71 -14.23
CA GLU A 6 -18.37 6.77 -12.81
C GLU A 6 -18.26 5.37 -12.21
N PHE A 7 -19.24 4.50 -12.46
CA PHE A 7 -19.20 3.11 -12.01
C PHE A 7 -17.97 2.37 -12.55
N MET A 8 -17.69 2.48 -13.85
CA MET A 8 -16.50 1.88 -14.47
C MET A 8 -15.20 2.39 -13.86
N ASN A 9 -15.07 3.70 -13.62
CA ASN A 9 -13.88 4.29 -13.01
C ASN A 9 -13.65 3.79 -11.58
N ARG A 10 -14.72 3.68 -10.77
CA ARG A 10 -14.65 3.11 -9.43
C ARG A 10 -14.24 1.64 -9.44
N ARG A 11 -14.78 0.85 -10.39
CA ARG A 11 -14.38 -0.54 -10.60
C ARG A 11 -12.90 -0.64 -10.99
N LEU A 12 -12.47 0.12 -12.00
CA LEU A 12 -11.07 0.14 -12.45
C LEU A 12 -10.12 0.54 -11.31
N HIS A 13 -10.43 1.61 -10.57
CA HIS A 13 -9.66 2.04 -9.41
C HIS A 13 -9.47 0.93 -8.37
N SER A 14 -10.55 0.21 -8.04
CA SER A 14 -10.48 -0.90 -7.08
C SER A 14 -9.70 -2.09 -7.63
N LEU A 15 -9.82 -2.39 -8.93
CA LEU A 15 -9.08 -3.47 -9.59
C LEU A 15 -7.58 -3.18 -9.59
N LEU A 16 -7.17 -1.97 -9.95
CA LEU A 16 -5.77 -1.55 -9.97
C LEU A 16 -5.18 -1.52 -8.55
N GLY A 17 -5.97 -1.10 -7.55
CA GLY A 17 -5.54 -1.14 -6.15
C GLY A 17 -5.30 -2.56 -5.63
N VAL A 18 -6.14 -3.52 -6.00
CA VAL A 18 -6.05 -4.90 -5.50
C VAL A 18 -5.04 -5.75 -6.25
N ILE A 19 -5.04 -5.68 -7.59
CA ILE A 19 -4.24 -6.59 -8.41
C ILE A 19 -2.82 -6.05 -8.59
N PRO A 20 -2.52 -5.08 -9.47
CA PRO A 20 -1.14 -4.65 -9.67
C PRO A 20 -0.52 -4.02 -8.43
N VAL A 21 -1.21 -3.06 -7.78
CA VAL A 21 -0.65 -2.36 -6.61
C VAL A 21 -0.55 -3.28 -5.39
N GLY A 22 -1.57 -4.12 -5.15
CA GLY A 22 -1.56 -5.08 -4.06
C GLY A 22 -0.47 -6.15 -4.17
N ILE A 23 -0.27 -6.70 -5.39
CA ILE A 23 0.82 -7.65 -5.66
C ILE A 23 2.17 -6.98 -5.45
N PHE A 24 2.36 -5.77 -5.98
CA PHE A 24 3.58 -4.99 -5.77
C PHE A 24 3.84 -4.74 -4.28
N LEU A 25 2.83 -4.32 -3.50
CA LEU A 25 2.97 -4.09 -2.06
C LEU A 25 3.45 -5.34 -1.32
N ILE A 26 2.85 -6.50 -1.59
CA ILE A 26 3.23 -7.76 -0.93
C ILE A 26 4.65 -8.14 -1.29
N GLN A 27 5.00 -8.11 -2.59
CA GLN A 27 6.37 -8.35 -3.04
C GLN A 27 7.35 -7.38 -2.37
N HIS A 28 7.04 -6.09 -2.36
CA HIS A 28 7.88 -5.05 -1.78
C HIS A 28 8.16 -5.31 -0.30
N LEU A 29 7.13 -5.66 0.49
CA LEU A 29 7.29 -6.04 1.89
C LEU A 29 8.15 -7.30 2.06
N VAL A 30 8.00 -8.30 1.18
CA VAL A 30 8.81 -9.54 1.22
C VAL A 30 10.28 -9.24 0.95
N ILE A 31 10.60 -8.45 -0.08
CA ILE A 31 11.98 -8.07 -0.39
C ILE A 31 12.59 -7.29 0.77
N ASN A 32 11.88 -6.31 1.33
CA ASN A 32 12.36 -5.56 2.49
C ASN A 32 12.55 -6.44 3.73
N HIS A 33 11.74 -7.49 3.90
CA HIS A 33 11.88 -8.41 5.03
C HIS A 33 13.19 -9.22 5.00
N PHE A 34 13.89 -9.33 3.87
CA PHE A 34 15.22 -9.94 3.83
C PHE A 34 16.25 -9.18 4.70
N ALA A 35 16.02 -7.91 5.01
CA ALA A 35 16.85 -7.17 5.97
C ALA A 35 16.92 -7.84 7.35
N THR A 36 15.87 -8.59 7.74
CA THR A 36 15.87 -9.38 8.99
C THR A 36 16.89 -10.52 8.99
N ARG A 37 17.47 -10.84 7.83
CA ARG A 37 18.52 -11.85 7.63
C ARG A 37 19.91 -11.20 7.44
N GLY A 38 20.02 -9.88 7.56
CA GLY A 38 21.25 -9.11 7.40
C GLY A 38 21.27 -8.25 6.13
N ALA A 39 22.21 -7.30 6.11
CA ALA A 39 22.37 -6.32 5.04
C ALA A 39 22.63 -6.97 3.67
N GLU A 40 23.49 -8.00 3.63
CA GLU A 40 23.82 -8.74 2.40
C GLU A 40 22.58 -9.39 1.79
N ALA A 41 21.77 -10.08 2.60
CA ALA A 41 20.54 -10.72 2.13
C ALA A 41 19.52 -9.73 1.55
N PHE A 42 19.40 -8.53 2.14
CA PHE A 42 18.58 -7.45 1.57
C PHE A 42 19.17 -6.95 0.25
N ASN A 43 20.47 -6.65 0.22
CA ASN A 43 21.14 -6.12 -0.97
C ASN A 43 21.06 -7.09 -2.16
N GLU A 44 21.26 -8.39 -1.93
CA GLU A 44 21.10 -9.43 -2.95
C GLU A 44 19.66 -9.48 -3.49
N ALA A 45 18.66 -9.45 -2.60
CA ALA A 45 17.25 -9.46 -3.00
C ALA A 45 16.86 -8.19 -3.77
N ALA A 46 17.34 -7.02 -3.35
CA ALA A 46 17.11 -5.74 -4.02
C ALA A 46 17.81 -5.71 -5.40
N HIS A 47 19.06 -6.17 -5.48
CA HIS A 47 19.82 -6.25 -6.72
C HIS A 47 19.19 -7.25 -7.71
N PHE A 48 18.65 -8.37 -7.24
CA PHE A 48 17.87 -9.28 -8.08
C PHE A 48 16.68 -8.59 -8.74
N MET A 49 15.94 -7.78 -7.97
CA MET A 49 14.84 -6.97 -8.49
C MET A 49 15.32 -5.93 -9.52
N GLU A 50 16.52 -5.38 -9.31
CA GLU A 50 17.15 -4.43 -10.21
C GLU A 50 17.49 -5.03 -11.58
N MET A 51 17.92 -6.30 -11.60
CA MET A 51 18.36 -7.01 -12.80
C MET A 51 17.22 -7.61 -13.63
N LEU A 52 15.95 -7.42 -13.26
CA LEU A 52 14.84 -8.01 -14.00
C LEU A 52 14.83 -7.56 -15.47
N PRO A 53 14.60 -8.48 -16.43
CA PRO A 53 14.51 -8.12 -17.83
C PRO A 53 13.32 -7.17 -18.04
N PHE A 54 13.53 -6.14 -18.87
CA PHE A 54 12.53 -5.10 -19.12
C PHE A 54 12.04 -4.38 -17.85
N ARG A 55 12.86 -4.31 -16.78
CA ARG A 55 12.52 -3.65 -15.50
C ARG A 55 11.77 -2.34 -15.68
N TYR A 56 12.25 -1.41 -16.51
CA TYR A 56 11.58 -0.12 -16.69
C TYR A 56 10.16 -0.24 -17.28
N VAL A 57 9.92 -1.20 -18.18
CA VAL A 57 8.58 -1.47 -18.71
C VAL A 57 7.69 -2.05 -17.61
N LEU A 58 8.20 -2.99 -16.82
CA LEU A 58 7.50 -3.57 -15.68
C LEU A 58 7.15 -2.48 -14.66
N GLU A 59 8.11 -1.64 -14.30
CA GLU A 59 7.91 -0.52 -13.37
C GLU A 59 6.85 0.46 -13.89
N ILE A 60 6.91 0.87 -15.15
CA ILE A 60 5.94 1.84 -15.69
C ILE A 60 4.54 1.22 -15.80
N VAL A 61 4.41 0.05 -16.41
CA VAL A 61 3.11 -0.51 -16.80
C VAL A 61 2.42 -1.26 -15.65
N ILE A 62 3.19 -1.93 -14.80
CA ILE A 62 2.65 -2.76 -13.71
C ILE A 62 2.60 -1.98 -12.40
N ILE A 63 3.53 -1.05 -12.17
CA ILE A 63 3.62 -0.32 -10.89
C ILE A 63 3.10 1.12 -11.04
N PHE A 64 3.84 1.99 -11.73
CA PHE A 64 3.59 3.43 -11.70
C PHE A 64 2.27 3.83 -12.35
N LEU A 65 1.93 3.32 -13.54
CA LEU A 65 0.69 3.68 -14.22
C LEU A 65 -0.56 3.23 -13.42
N PRO A 66 -0.67 1.98 -12.94
CA PRO A 66 -1.76 1.58 -12.06
C PRO A 66 -1.80 2.36 -10.75
N LEU A 67 -0.64 2.57 -10.13
CA LEU A 67 -0.53 3.31 -8.86
C LEU A 67 -0.97 4.76 -9.02
N LEU A 68 -0.57 5.45 -10.10
CA LEU A 68 -0.97 6.84 -10.37
C LEU A 68 -2.48 6.96 -10.57
N TYR A 69 -3.09 6.09 -11.38
CA TYR A 69 -4.54 6.08 -11.55
C TYR A 69 -5.24 5.83 -10.20
N HIS A 70 -4.79 4.81 -9.47
CA HIS A 70 -5.35 4.47 -8.17
C HIS A 70 -5.24 5.64 -7.18
N ALA A 71 -4.05 6.24 -7.05
CA ALA A 71 -3.79 7.33 -6.13
C ALA A 71 -4.59 8.59 -6.47
N ILE A 72 -4.53 9.06 -7.72
CA ILE A 72 -5.20 10.31 -8.13
C ILE A 72 -6.73 10.16 -8.01
N TYR A 73 -7.29 9.09 -8.54
CA TYR A 73 -8.73 8.87 -8.45
C TYR A 73 -9.18 8.54 -7.02
N GLY A 74 -8.34 7.84 -6.24
CA GLY A 74 -8.58 7.55 -4.83
C GLY A 74 -8.62 8.81 -3.97
N VAL A 75 -7.73 9.77 -4.21
CA VAL A 75 -7.74 11.10 -3.58
C VAL A 75 -9.03 11.85 -3.93
N TYR A 76 -9.43 11.86 -5.20
CA TYR A 76 -10.71 12.43 -5.61
C TYR A 76 -11.90 11.79 -4.85
N ILE A 77 -11.94 10.46 -4.74
CA ILE A 77 -12.98 9.75 -3.97
C ILE A 77 -12.92 10.14 -2.48
N ALA A 78 -11.72 10.28 -1.91
CA ALA A 78 -11.56 10.58 -0.49
C ALA A 78 -12.15 11.95 -0.12
N PHE A 79 -11.95 12.96 -0.96
CA PHE A 79 -12.46 14.32 -0.72
C PHE A 79 -13.93 14.51 -1.12
N THR A 80 -14.49 13.62 -1.95
CA THR A 80 -15.91 13.67 -2.34
C THR A 80 -16.81 12.74 -1.51
N ALA A 81 -16.23 11.87 -0.68
CA ALA A 81 -16.97 10.95 0.17
C ALA A 81 -17.65 11.66 1.35
N LYS A 82 -18.87 11.23 1.67
CA LYS A 82 -19.59 11.66 2.89
C LYS A 82 -19.36 10.64 4.00
N ASN A 83 -18.72 11.06 5.08
CA ASN A 83 -18.58 10.26 6.29
C ASN A 83 -19.73 10.58 7.26
N ASN A 84 -20.27 9.58 7.92
CA ASN A 84 -21.42 9.71 8.82
C ASN A 84 -21.15 9.10 10.21
N VAL A 85 -19.87 8.96 10.59
CA VAL A 85 -19.46 8.38 11.88
C VAL A 85 -19.97 9.16 13.10
N SER A 86 -20.27 10.45 12.95
CA SER A 86 -20.90 11.28 13.98
C SER A 86 -22.37 10.91 14.25
N ASN A 87 -23.06 10.34 13.25
CA ASN A 87 -24.48 9.95 13.33
C ASN A 87 -24.64 8.43 13.51
N TYR A 88 -23.72 7.63 12.98
CA TYR A 88 -23.77 6.17 13.02
C TYR A 88 -22.40 5.58 13.40
N GLY A 89 -22.31 5.07 14.62
CA GLY A 89 -21.07 4.55 15.21
C GLY A 89 -20.72 3.10 14.85
N TYR A 90 -21.31 2.50 13.81
CA TYR A 90 -21.00 1.09 13.48
C TYR A 90 -19.56 0.93 12.98
N LEU A 91 -18.97 -0.23 13.27
CA LEU A 91 -17.58 -0.56 12.90
C LEU A 91 -17.29 -0.30 11.40
N ARG A 92 -18.20 -0.66 10.50
CA ARG A 92 -18.00 -0.45 9.06
C ARG A 92 -17.99 1.04 8.67
N ASN A 93 -18.71 1.92 9.36
CA ASN A 93 -18.65 3.36 9.14
C ASN A 93 -17.26 3.90 9.53
N TRP A 94 -16.71 3.43 10.64
CA TRP A 94 -15.34 3.76 11.05
C TRP A 94 -14.30 3.24 10.06
N LEU A 95 -14.36 1.97 9.68
CA LEU A 95 -13.42 1.38 8.71
C LEU A 95 -13.53 2.04 7.32
N PHE A 96 -14.72 2.50 6.94
CA PHE A 96 -14.92 3.32 5.75
C PHE A 96 -14.23 4.68 5.87
N MET A 97 -14.34 5.38 6.99
CA MET A 97 -13.62 6.64 7.20
C MET A 97 -12.10 6.41 7.22
N LEU A 98 -11.64 5.41 7.96
CA LEU A 98 -10.22 5.06 8.11
C LEU A 98 -9.59 4.65 6.76
N GLN A 99 -10.33 4.04 5.84
CA GLN A 99 -9.83 3.77 4.47
C GLN A 99 -9.35 5.06 3.78
N ARG A 100 -10.03 6.19 4.02
CA ARG A 100 -9.75 7.46 3.35
C ARG A 100 -8.61 8.18 4.02
N VAL A 101 -8.64 8.21 5.35
CA VAL A 101 -7.55 8.77 6.16
C VAL A 101 -6.24 8.03 5.83
N SER A 102 -6.24 6.69 5.92
CA SER A 102 -5.06 5.89 5.56
C SER A 102 -4.66 6.05 4.09
N GLY A 103 -5.60 6.24 3.17
CA GLY A 103 -5.30 6.50 1.76
C GLY A 103 -4.56 7.82 1.54
N VAL A 104 -4.97 8.89 2.22
CA VAL A 104 -4.28 10.19 2.18
C VAL A 104 -2.90 10.11 2.83
N VAL A 105 -2.79 9.45 3.99
CA VAL A 105 -1.50 9.20 4.65
C VAL A 105 -0.57 8.40 3.73
N THR A 106 -1.08 7.34 3.11
CA THR A 106 -0.34 6.50 2.16
C THR A 106 0.11 7.30 0.94
N PHE A 107 -0.73 8.19 0.41
CA PHE A 107 -0.36 9.07 -0.69
C PHE A 107 0.83 9.97 -0.34
N ILE A 108 0.78 10.64 0.82
CA ILE A 108 1.88 11.48 1.31
C ILE A 108 3.15 10.65 1.53
N PHE A 109 3.01 9.49 2.20
CA PHE A 109 4.11 8.59 2.47
C PHE A 109 4.79 8.10 1.19
N ILE A 110 4.03 7.60 0.21
CA ILE A 110 4.59 7.09 -1.05
C ILE A 110 5.26 8.21 -1.85
N ALA A 111 4.67 9.42 -1.89
CA ALA A 111 5.28 10.55 -2.58
C ALA A 111 6.68 10.86 -2.01
N TRP A 112 6.81 10.89 -0.69
CA TRP A 112 8.09 11.10 -0.02
C TRP A 112 9.05 9.91 -0.19
N HIS A 113 8.55 8.68 -0.01
CA HIS A 113 9.34 7.47 -0.13
C HIS A 113 9.92 7.28 -1.54
N VAL A 114 9.14 7.56 -2.59
CA VAL A 114 9.61 7.54 -3.99
C VAL A 114 10.66 8.62 -4.24
N TRP A 115 10.52 9.80 -3.61
CA TRP A 115 11.54 10.84 -3.69
C TRP A 115 12.87 10.40 -3.07
N GLU A 116 12.85 9.93 -1.83
CA GLU A 116 14.05 9.51 -1.09
C GLU A 116 14.78 8.33 -1.73
N THR A 117 14.06 7.42 -2.39
CA THR A 117 14.66 6.20 -2.93
C THR A 117 14.81 6.27 -4.45
N ARG A 118 13.71 6.40 -5.19
CA ARG A 118 13.71 6.28 -6.66
C ARG A 118 14.23 7.52 -7.37
N ILE A 119 13.86 8.71 -6.91
CA ILE A 119 14.37 9.95 -7.49
C ILE A 119 15.84 10.12 -7.11
N ALA A 120 16.21 9.86 -5.86
CA ALA A 120 17.62 9.81 -5.45
C ALA A 120 18.44 8.82 -6.31
N ALA A 121 17.91 7.64 -6.59
CA ALA A 121 18.57 6.66 -7.45
C ALA A 121 18.75 7.15 -8.90
N ALA A 122 17.73 7.81 -9.45
CA ALA A 122 17.82 8.43 -10.77
C ALA A 122 18.86 9.57 -10.82
N LEU A 123 19.21 10.15 -9.66
CA LEU A 123 20.26 11.16 -9.50
C LEU A 123 21.63 10.57 -9.13
N GLY A 124 21.77 9.24 -9.09
CA GLY A 124 23.04 8.55 -8.88
C GLY A 124 23.25 7.94 -7.49
N ALA A 125 22.25 7.96 -6.61
CA ALA A 125 22.33 7.24 -5.34
C ALA A 125 22.14 5.73 -5.55
N GLU A 126 22.81 4.91 -4.75
CA GLU A 126 22.56 3.47 -4.73
C GLU A 126 21.43 3.14 -3.74
N VAL A 127 20.48 2.31 -4.17
CA VAL A 127 19.39 1.83 -3.30
C VAL A 127 19.85 0.53 -2.64
N ASN A 128 20.34 0.64 -1.41
CA ASN A 128 20.88 -0.48 -0.64
C ASN A 128 20.48 -0.40 0.83
N TYR A 129 20.95 -1.36 1.63
CA TYR A 129 20.67 -1.42 3.06
C TYR A 129 21.11 -0.14 3.79
N ASP A 130 22.31 0.38 3.47
CA ASP A 130 22.88 1.54 4.15
C ASP A 130 22.07 2.81 3.90
N MET A 131 21.51 2.98 2.69
CA MET A 131 20.56 4.06 2.40
C MET A 131 19.37 4.01 3.36
N MET A 132 18.75 2.85 3.51
CA MET A 132 17.57 2.68 4.37
C MET A 132 17.93 2.83 5.85
N ALA A 133 19.05 2.25 6.30
CA ALA A 133 19.54 2.40 7.66
C ALA A 133 19.86 3.85 8.00
N SER A 134 20.48 4.59 7.08
CA SER A 134 20.75 6.02 7.24
C SER A 134 19.47 6.84 7.38
N ILE A 135 18.47 6.61 6.51
CA ILE A 135 17.16 7.28 6.60
C ILE A 135 16.49 6.97 7.95
N LEU A 136 16.43 5.70 8.33
CA LEU A 136 15.70 5.22 9.51
C LEU A 136 16.44 5.49 10.84
N SER A 137 17.71 5.88 10.80
CA SER A 137 18.45 6.35 11.98
C SER A 137 17.85 7.62 12.59
N SER A 138 17.10 8.41 11.80
CA SER A 138 16.34 9.57 12.29
C SER A 138 15.06 9.10 13.00
N PRO A 139 14.85 9.42 14.30
CA PRO A 139 13.62 9.04 15.01
C PRO A 139 12.34 9.55 14.34
N PHE A 140 12.42 10.72 13.70
CA PHE A 140 11.32 11.28 12.91
C PHE A 140 11.01 10.40 11.69
N MET A 141 12.03 9.99 10.94
CA MET A 141 11.86 9.14 9.76
C MET A 141 11.40 7.73 10.14
N LEU A 142 11.91 7.17 11.24
CA LEU A 142 11.43 5.90 11.77
C LEU A 142 9.92 5.95 12.07
N ALA A 143 9.46 6.99 12.78
CA ALA A 143 8.04 7.19 13.06
C ALA A 143 7.21 7.41 11.78
N PHE A 144 7.73 8.23 10.85
CA PHE A 144 7.08 8.50 9.56
C PHE A 144 6.89 7.21 8.74
N TYR A 145 7.93 6.38 8.63
CA TYR A 145 7.87 5.10 7.92
C TYR A 145 6.96 4.09 8.62
N LEU A 146 6.98 4.00 9.96
CA LEU A 146 6.06 3.13 10.70
C LEU A 146 4.59 3.50 10.44
N ILE A 147 4.25 4.79 10.55
CA ILE A 147 2.89 5.28 10.28
C ILE A 147 2.51 5.05 8.82
N GLY A 148 3.42 5.36 7.89
CA GLY A 148 3.21 5.20 6.45
C GLY A 148 2.98 3.75 6.04
N VAL A 149 3.84 2.84 6.47
CA VAL A 149 3.74 1.40 6.16
C VAL A 149 2.49 0.79 6.79
N ILE A 150 2.20 1.03 8.07
CA ILE A 150 0.99 0.51 8.72
C ILE A 150 -0.27 1.07 8.05
N SER A 151 -0.29 2.35 7.68
CA SER A 151 -1.41 2.96 6.95
C SER A 151 -1.59 2.33 5.57
N THR A 152 -0.51 2.07 4.85
CA THR A 152 -0.54 1.42 3.53
C THR A 152 -1.12 0.00 3.63
N ILE A 153 -0.68 -0.77 4.63
CA ILE A 153 -1.14 -2.15 4.85
C ILE A 153 -2.60 -2.16 5.30
N PHE A 154 -3.02 -1.25 6.19
CA PHE A 154 -4.42 -1.09 6.56
C PHE A 154 -5.30 -0.75 5.35
N HIS A 155 -4.86 0.24 4.55
CA HIS A 155 -5.55 0.68 3.35
C HIS A 155 -5.74 -0.48 2.37
N PHE A 156 -4.69 -1.27 2.15
CA PHE A 156 -4.76 -2.46 1.31
C PHE A 156 -5.73 -3.51 1.88
N ALA A 157 -5.56 -3.89 3.14
CA ALA A 157 -6.35 -4.96 3.75
C ALA A 157 -7.86 -4.63 3.84
N ASN A 158 -8.23 -3.43 4.28
CA ASN A 158 -9.63 -3.01 4.28
C ASN A 158 -10.16 -2.68 2.87
N GLY A 159 -9.26 -2.33 1.95
CA GLY A 159 -9.51 -2.27 0.51
C GLY A 159 -9.94 -3.62 -0.08
N LEU A 160 -9.28 -4.73 0.31
CA LEU A 160 -9.65 -6.09 -0.12
C LEU A 160 -11.08 -6.45 0.30
N TRP A 161 -11.48 -6.08 1.53
CA TRP A 161 -12.85 -6.28 1.99
C TRP A 161 -13.84 -5.53 1.07
N SER A 162 -13.54 -4.24 0.83
CA SER A 162 -14.39 -3.36 0.03
C SER A 162 -14.48 -3.81 -1.44
N PHE A 163 -13.37 -4.32 -1.97
CA PHE A 163 -13.30 -4.95 -3.29
C PHE A 163 -14.18 -6.19 -3.34
N ALA A 164 -14.04 -7.13 -2.40
CA ALA A 164 -14.80 -8.36 -2.39
C ALA A 164 -16.33 -8.11 -2.34
N VAL A 165 -16.78 -7.14 -1.55
CA VAL A 165 -18.20 -6.73 -1.52
C VAL A 165 -18.62 -6.09 -2.85
N SER A 166 -17.89 -5.06 -3.31
CA SER A 166 -18.28 -4.31 -4.52
C SER A 166 -18.21 -5.12 -5.80
N TRP A 167 -17.39 -6.19 -5.82
CA TRP A 167 -17.27 -7.12 -6.93
C TRP A 167 -18.19 -8.33 -6.85
N GLY A 168 -19.00 -8.44 -5.79
CA GLY A 168 -19.97 -9.53 -5.64
C GLY A 168 -19.34 -10.88 -5.25
N ILE A 169 -18.13 -10.86 -4.67
CA ILE A 169 -17.44 -12.06 -4.16
C ILE A 169 -18.03 -12.42 -2.78
N THR A 170 -18.28 -11.42 -1.92
CA THR A 170 -18.83 -11.60 -0.57
C THR A 170 -20.19 -10.90 -0.42
N VAL A 171 -21.24 -11.56 -0.94
CA VAL A 171 -22.59 -10.99 -1.04
C VAL A 171 -23.42 -11.18 0.23
N THR A 172 -23.29 -12.32 0.92
CA THR A 172 -24.15 -12.65 2.07
C THR A 172 -23.60 -12.05 3.38
N PRO A 173 -24.45 -11.78 4.39
CA PRO A 173 -23.99 -11.29 5.70
C PRO A 173 -22.91 -12.18 6.31
N ARG A 174 -23.08 -13.51 6.24
CA ARG A 174 -22.08 -14.48 6.73
C ARG A 174 -20.75 -14.34 5.99
N SER A 175 -20.76 -14.21 4.67
CA SER A 175 -19.53 -14.05 3.88
C SER A 175 -18.79 -12.74 4.18
N GLN A 176 -19.50 -11.65 4.47
CA GLN A 176 -18.91 -10.36 4.83
C GLN A 176 -18.28 -10.38 6.24
N VAL A 177 -18.88 -11.12 7.17
CA VAL A 177 -18.29 -11.39 8.49
C VAL A 177 -16.98 -12.19 8.34
N ILE A 178 -17.01 -13.28 7.57
CA ILE A 178 -15.80 -14.07 7.28
C ILE A 178 -14.73 -13.19 6.62
N SER A 179 -15.12 -12.40 5.62
CA SER A 179 -14.22 -11.46 4.94
C SER A 179 -13.58 -10.48 5.92
N THR A 180 -14.28 -10.06 6.98
CA THR A 180 -13.74 -9.14 7.99
C THR A 180 -12.56 -9.79 8.72
N TYR A 181 -12.73 -11.04 9.19
CA TYR A 181 -11.67 -11.78 9.86
C TYR A 181 -10.49 -12.09 8.94
N VAL A 182 -10.76 -12.47 7.68
CA VAL A 182 -9.71 -12.71 6.69
C VAL A 182 -8.88 -11.44 6.45
N THR A 183 -9.53 -10.31 6.21
CA THR A 183 -8.79 -9.04 5.99
C THR A 183 -8.08 -8.54 7.24
N LEU A 184 -8.62 -8.81 8.43
CA LEU A 184 -7.94 -8.50 9.69
C LEU A 184 -6.67 -9.35 9.86
N ALA A 185 -6.75 -10.64 9.55
CA ALA A 185 -5.57 -11.52 9.59
C ALA A 185 -4.50 -11.08 8.59
N ILE A 186 -4.89 -10.69 7.38
CA ILE A 186 -3.97 -10.12 6.37
C ILE A 186 -3.31 -8.84 6.90
N PHE A 187 -4.09 -7.93 7.49
CA PHE A 187 -3.57 -6.69 8.08
C PHE A 187 -2.52 -6.98 9.16
N ILE A 188 -2.81 -7.89 10.09
CA ILE A 188 -1.90 -8.24 11.19
C ILE A 188 -0.63 -8.89 10.65
N ALA A 189 -0.77 -9.88 9.76
CA ALA A 189 0.37 -10.61 9.22
C ALA A 189 1.33 -9.71 8.42
N LEU A 190 0.78 -8.88 7.52
CA LEU A 190 1.59 -7.94 6.74
C LEU A 190 2.18 -6.84 7.62
N SER A 191 1.45 -6.35 8.62
CA SER A 191 1.97 -5.36 9.57
C SER A 191 3.14 -5.93 10.36
N TYR A 192 3.05 -7.18 10.80
CA TYR A 192 4.18 -7.86 11.44
C TYR A 192 5.41 -7.91 10.52
N VAL A 193 5.23 -8.33 9.26
CA VAL A 193 6.33 -8.39 8.27
C VAL A 193 6.95 -7.01 8.04
N GLY A 194 6.12 -5.98 7.82
CA GLY A 194 6.57 -4.62 7.54
C GLY A 194 7.26 -3.95 8.73
N VAL A 195 6.71 -4.08 9.93
CA VAL A 195 7.32 -3.56 11.16
C VAL A 195 8.64 -4.27 11.45
N ARG A 196 8.69 -5.60 11.31
CA ARG A 196 9.94 -6.36 11.47
C ARG A 196 11.00 -5.95 10.46
N ALA A 197 10.61 -5.66 9.22
CA ALA A 197 11.53 -5.16 8.21
C ALA A 197 12.08 -3.78 8.58
N ILE A 198 11.24 -2.83 8.97
CA ILE A 198 11.68 -1.48 9.39
C ILE A 198 12.71 -1.56 10.52
N PHE A 199 12.42 -2.31 11.57
CA PHE A 199 13.34 -2.46 12.71
C PHE A 199 14.60 -3.26 12.39
N ALA A 200 14.67 -3.95 11.24
CA ALA A 200 15.88 -4.62 10.81
C ALA A 200 16.91 -3.67 10.19
N PHE A 201 16.54 -2.41 9.91
CA PHE A 201 17.43 -1.37 9.42
C PHE A 201 17.93 -0.42 10.52
N VAL A 202 17.54 -0.64 11.78
CA VAL A 202 17.88 0.20 12.94
C VAL A 202 18.88 -0.51 13.85
#